data_AF-A0A7C4HB87-F1
#
_entry.id   AF-A0A7C4HB87-F1
#
_cell.length_a   1.000
_cell.length_b   1.000
_cell.length_c   1.000
_cell.angle_alpha   90.00
_cell.angle_beta   90.00
_cell.angle_gamma   90.00
#
_symmetry.space_group_name_H-M   'P 1'
#
loop_
_entity.id
_entity.type
_entity.pdbx_description
1 polymer ?
#
loop_
_entity_poly.entity_id
_entity_poly.type
_entity_poly.pdbx_seq_one_letter_code
_entity_poly.pdbx_strand_id
1 'polypeptide(L)'
;QKILMHEFGWSADDARNVIAIEGTNVLVNRIKGRQFVEEVIEHVKAGFRDAVSACVLTKEPAYGLKINLEDILIHEDPVHRGPAQIMPMTWRPIWGCILLCEPKLLEPILSFECKVPSDFVSQVIAIVQKRRGKLLDMVSEEDMMIVKAEIPVAESFGLAEELRSSTQGRAFWATQFSRWAPVPDSMQMDVIRQIRERKGLSTTPPKAEEFYDVE
;
A
#
# COMPACT_ATOMS: atom_id res chain seq x y z
N GLN A 1 -3.90 3.27 -22.23
CA GLN A 1 -5.20 3.91 -22.46
C GLN A 1 -6.37 2.92 -22.60
N LYS A 2 -6.43 2.06 -23.64
CA LYS A 2 -7.59 1.15 -23.86
C LYS A 2 -7.90 0.25 -22.66
N ILE A 3 -6.88 -0.34 -22.04
CA ILE A 3 -7.01 -1.16 -20.83
C ILE A 3 -7.68 -0.37 -19.69
N LEU A 4 -7.16 0.83 -19.38
CA LEU A 4 -7.72 1.69 -18.32
C LEU A 4 -9.20 2.05 -18.55
N MET A 5 -9.60 2.28 -19.80
CA MET A 5 -10.99 2.63 -20.13
C MET A 5 -11.91 1.40 -20.10
N HIS A 6 -11.52 0.30 -20.74
CA HIS A 6 -12.39 -0.85 -20.96
C HIS A 6 -12.45 -1.79 -19.75
N GLU A 7 -11.33 -1.98 -19.04
CA GLU A 7 -11.26 -2.92 -17.92
C GLU A 7 -11.44 -2.21 -16.58
N PHE A 8 -10.98 -0.96 -16.45
CA PHE A 8 -10.98 -0.22 -15.17
C PHE A 8 -11.96 0.96 -15.13
N GLY A 9 -12.73 1.22 -16.20
CA GLY A 9 -13.76 2.26 -16.24
C GLY A 9 -13.23 3.69 -16.15
N TRP A 10 -11.96 3.93 -16.47
CA TRP A 10 -11.39 5.28 -16.44
C TRP A 10 -11.98 6.15 -17.54
N SER A 11 -12.10 7.46 -17.27
CA SER A 11 -12.47 8.42 -18.29
C SER A 11 -11.41 8.44 -19.41
N ALA A 12 -11.84 8.71 -20.64
CA ALA A 12 -10.94 8.82 -21.78
C ALA A 12 -9.91 9.95 -21.60
N ASP A 13 -10.26 10.99 -20.85
CA ASP A 13 -9.35 12.11 -20.55
C ASP A 13 -8.25 11.65 -19.60
N ASP A 14 -8.59 11.02 -18.48
CA ASP A 14 -7.61 10.54 -17.50
C ASP A 14 -6.67 9.51 -18.10
N ALA A 15 -7.22 8.57 -18.88
CA ALA A 15 -6.44 7.50 -19.48
C ALA A 15 -5.46 8.00 -20.56
N ARG A 16 -5.71 9.17 -21.17
CA ARG A 16 -4.79 9.82 -22.12
C ARG A 16 -3.74 10.66 -21.41
N ASN A 17 -4.12 11.28 -20.30
CA ASN A 17 -3.28 12.26 -19.64
C ASN A 17 -2.46 11.68 -18.47
N VAL A 18 -2.26 10.36 -18.43
CA VAL A 18 -1.29 9.73 -17.51
C VAL A 18 0.11 10.20 -17.88
N ILE A 19 0.80 10.84 -16.93
CA ILE A 19 2.14 11.40 -17.14
C ILE A 19 3.25 10.66 -16.38
N ALA A 20 2.92 9.92 -15.32
CA ALA A 20 3.86 9.05 -14.61
C ALA A 20 3.16 7.85 -13.97
N ILE A 21 3.91 6.74 -13.87
CA ILE A 21 3.52 5.52 -13.16
C ILE A 21 4.70 5.15 -12.27
N GLU A 22 4.48 5.12 -10.95
CA GLU A 22 5.49 4.81 -9.94
C GLU A 22 4.97 3.64 -9.09
N GLY A 23 5.43 2.42 -9.42
CA GLY A 23 4.91 1.18 -8.84
C GLY A 23 3.42 1.00 -9.18
N THR A 24 2.57 0.98 -8.15
CA THR A 24 1.11 0.88 -8.30
C THR A 24 0.41 2.24 -8.27
N ASN A 25 1.16 3.34 -8.29
CA ASN A 25 0.64 4.70 -8.20
C ASN A 25 0.71 5.40 -9.56
N VAL A 26 -0.28 6.21 -9.87
CA VAL A 26 -0.43 6.89 -11.17
C VAL A 26 -0.62 8.39 -10.97
N LEU A 27 0.10 9.17 -11.76
CA LEU A 27 -0.05 10.63 -11.86
C LEU A 27 -0.74 10.99 -13.18
N VAL A 28 -1.82 11.76 -13.10
CA VAL A 28 -2.62 12.23 -14.23
C VAL A 28 -2.55 13.74 -14.31
N ASN A 29 -2.22 14.28 -15.47
CA ASN A 29 -2.25 15.72 -15.72
C ASN A 29 -3.63 16.15 -16.25
N ARG A 30 -4.38 16.94 -15.48
CA ARG A 30 -5.66 17.52 -15.93
C ARG A 30 -5.60 19.03 -16.16
N ILE A 31 -4.41 19.62 -16.03
CA ILE A 31 -4.18 21.05 -16.17
C ILE A 31 -4.54 21.52 -17.59
N LYS A 32 -5.30 22.61 -17.71
CA LYS A 32 -5.70 23.23 -18.98
C LYS A 32 -5.42 24.73 -18.95
N GLY A 33 -4.83 25.26 -20.02
CA GLY A 33 -4.66 26.71 -20.20
C GLY A 33 -3.61 27.39 -19.32
N ARG A 34 -2.70 26.63 -18.69
CA ARG A 34 -1.58 27.19 -17.90
C ARG A 34 -0.29 27.22 -18.74
N GLN A 35 0.46 28.32 -18.60
CA GLN A 35 1.75 28.50 -19.26
C GLN A 35 2.86 27.76 -18.50
N PHE A 36 3.95 27.43 -19.18
CA PHE A 36 5.19 26.86 -18.61
C PHE A 36 5.07 25.47 -17.95
N VAL A 37 3.92 24.81 -18.05
CA VAL A 37 3.68 23.48 -17.45
C VAL A 37 4.67 22.44 -17.96
N GLU A 38 4.92 22.44 -19.28
CA GLU A 38 5.83 21.49 -19.93
C GLU A 38 7.28 21.63 -19.44
N GLU A 39 7.68 22.82 -19.01
CA GLU A 39 9.04 23.08 -18.49
C GLU A 39 9.27 22.49 -17.09
N VAL A 40 8.20 22.40 -16.28
CA VAL A 40 8.30 21.95 -14.89
C VAL A 40 7.82 20.51 -14.68
N ILE A 41 7.19 19.90 -15.70
CA ILE A 41 6.51 18.61 -15.54
C ILE A 41 7.43 17.49 -15.07
N GLU A 42 8.70 17.49 -15.49
CA GLU A 42 9.68 16.50 -15.03
C GLU A 42 10.02 16.67 -13.54
N HIS A 43 10.09 17.91 -13.04
CA HIS A 43 10.24 18.17 -11.60
C HIS A 43 9.00 17.75 -10.81
N VAL A 44 7.81 17.91 -11.38
CA VAL A 44 6.55 17.43 -10.78
C VAL A 44 6.54 15.90 -10.72
N LYS A 45 6.96 15.20 -11.78
CA LYS A 45 7.09 13.73 -11.75
C LYS A 45 8.10 13.26 -10.70
N ALA A 46 9.22 13.96 -10.54
CA ALA A 46 10.20 13.67 -9.49
C ALA A 46 9.60 13.89 -8.08
N GLY A 47 8.90 15.01 -7.86
CA GLY A 47 8.19 15.27 -6.61
C GLY A 47 7.12 14.22 -6.32
N PHE A 48 6.38 13.76 -7.34
CA PHE A 48 5.42 12.66 -7.20
C PHE A 48 6.10 11.36 -6.77
N ARG A 49 7.22 10.99 -7.38
CA ARG A 49 8.01 9.81 -7.00
C ARG A 49 8.44 9.87 -5.53
N ASP A 50 8.93 11.03 -5.07
CA ASP A 50 9.33 11.22 -3.68
C ASP A 50 8.12 11.11 -2.74
N ALA A 51 6.98 11.68 -3.14
CA ALA A 51 5.75 11.64 -2.36
C ALA A 51 5.25 10.21 -2.12
N VAL A 52 5.28 9.37 -3.15
CA VAL A 52 4.75 7.99 -3.10
C VAL A 52 5.77 6.96 -2.63
N SER A 53 7.07 7.22 -2.73
CA SER A 53 8.10 6.31 -2.20
C SER A 53 8.20 6.36 -0.67
N ALA A 54 7.93 7.51 -0.05
CA ALA A 54 7.99 7.71 1.39
C ALA A 54 6.77 8.50 1.91
N CYS A 55 5.65 7.80 2.03
CA CYS A 55 4.35 8.42 2.34
C CYS A 55 4.28 9.01 3.77
N VAL A 56 3.36 9.97 3.96
CA VAL A 56 3.23 10.82 5.15
C VAL A 56 2.98 10.06 6.47
N LEU A 57 2.25 8.96 6.44
CA LEU A 57 1.90 8.21 7.65
C LEU A 57 3.10 7.61 8.37
N THR A 58 3.96 6.90 7.65
CA THR A 58 5.02 6.06 8.25
C THR A 58 6.31 6.02 7.43
N LYS A 59 6.40 6.83 6.36
CA LYS A 59 7.49 6.75 5.37
C LYS A 59 7.62 5.36 4.73
N GLU A 60 6.52 4.63 4.65
CA GLU A 60 6.41 3.42 3.82
C GLU A 60 5.92 3.81 2.41
N PRO A 61 6.18 2.99 1.38
CA PRO A 61 5.69 3.23 0.03
C PRO A 61 4.16 3.27 -0.02
N ALA A 62 3.62 4.17 -0.82
CA ALA A 62 2.19 4.23 -1.11
C ALA A 62 1.78 3.12 -2.08
N TYR A 63 0.51 2.71 -2.01
CA TYR A 63 -0.04 1.66 -2.85
C TYR A 63 -1.39 2.07 -3.44
N GLY A 64 -1.52 1.99 -4.75
CA GLY A 64 -2.80 2.13 -5.45
C GLY A 64 -3.33 3.57 -5.51
N LEU A 65 -2.46 4.58 -5.45
CA LEU A 65 -2.89 5.98 -5.55
C LEU A 65 -3.09 6.41 -7.00
N LYS A 66 -4.17 7.14 -7.26
CA LYS A 66 -4.35 7.95 -8.47
C LYS A 66 -4.36 9.41 -8.06
N ILE A 67 -3.35 10.15 -8.50
CA ILE A 67 -3.19 11.57 -8.20
C ILE A 67 -3.46 12.37 -9.47
N ASN A 68 -4.38 13.33 -9.37
CA ASN A 68 -4.69 14.24 -10.48
C ASN A 68 -4.10 15.61 -10.19
N LEU A 69 -3.35 16.16 -11.14
CA LEU A 69 -2.94 17.56 -11.14
C LEU A 69 -4.05 18.35 -11.81
N GLU A 70 -4.85 19.05 -11.02
CA GLU A 70 -6.01 19.80 -11.52
C GLU A 70 -5.60 21.20 -12.01
N ASP A 71 -4.70 21.87 -11.29
CA ASP A 71 -4.24 23.22 -11.63
C ASP A 71 -2.80 23.47 -11.15
N ILE A 72 -2.14 24.47 -11.75
CA ILE A 72 -0.81 24.94 -11.34
C ILE A 72 -0.62 26.43 -11.66
N LEU A 73 0.08 27.14 -10.77
CA LEU A 73 0.57 28.49 -11.01
C LEU A 73 2.09 28.47 -10.99
N ILE A 74 2.71 28.94 -12.08
CA ILE A 74 4.15 28.90 -12.28
C ILE A 74 4.63 30.34 -12.50
N HIS A 75 5.69 30.71 -11.79
CA HIS A 75 6.32 32.03 -11.91
C HIS A 75 6.91 32.25 -13.32
N GLU A 76 6.88 33.46 -13.88
CA GLU A 76 7.34 33.75 -15.26
C GLU A 76 8.85 33.64 -15.49
N ASP A 77 9.66 33.88 -14.45
CA ASP A 77 11.11 33.75 -14.52
C ASP A 77 11.57 32.30 -14.26
N PRO A 78 12.33 31.66 -15.17
CA PRO A 78 12.87 30.32 -15.00
C PRO A 78 13.73 30.11 -13.74
N VAL A 79 14.36 31.17 -13.21
CA VAL A 79 15.16 31.09 -11.97
C VAL A 79 14.31 30.63 -10.78
N HIS A 80 13.00 30.91 -10.81
CA HIS A 80 12.05 30.51 -9.78
C HIS A 80 11.37 29.15 -10.03
N ARG A 81 11.79 28.41 -11.07
CA ARG A 81 11.19 27.12 -11.48
C ARG A 81 12.09 25.90 -11.27
N GLY A 82 13.19 26.08 -10.54
CA GLY A 82 14.14 25.01 -10.30
C GLY A 82 13.54 23.84 -9.49
N PRO A 83 14.19 22.66 -9.52
CA PRO A 83 13.71 21.46 -8.82
C PRO A 83 13.51 21.67 -7.32
N ALA A 84 14.38 22.46 -6.68
CA ALA A 84 14.30 22.79 -5.26
C ALA A 84 13.02 23.56 -4.88
N GLN A 85 12.38 24.24 -5.84
CA GLN A 85 11.10 24.94 -5.64
C GLN A 85 9.92 24.03 -6.01
N ILE A 86 9.97 23.38 -7.18
CA ILE A 86 8.83 22.61 -7.71
C ILE A 86 8.61 21.30 -6.97
N MET A 87 9.67 20.57 -6.60
CA MET A 87 9.51 19.26 -5.96
C MET A 87 8.81 19.37 -4.59
N PRO A 88 9.22 20.26 -3.65
CA PRO A 88 8.47 20.48 -2.41
C PRO A 88 7.03 20.91 -2.61
N MET A 89 6.79 21.79 -3.58
CA MET A 89 5.44 22.23 -3.94
C MET A 89 4.60 21.14 -4.62
N THR A 90 5.21 20.01 -4.98
CA THR A 90 4.50 18.84 -5.51
C THR A 90 4.21 17.81 -4.43
N TRP A 91 5.21 17.39 -3.66
CA TRP A 91 5.01 16.30 -2.69
C TRP A 91 4.25 16.74 -1.43
N ARG A 92 4.38 18.02 -1.01
CA ARG A 92 3.67 18.52 0.18
C ARG A 92 2.14 18.49 0.00
N PRO A 93 1.56 19.04 -1.08
CA PRO A 93 0.12 18.94 -1.31
C PRO A 93 -0.35 17.49 -1.47
N ILE A 94 0.45 16.63 -2.11
CA ILE A 94 0.12 15.20 -2.22
C ILE A 94 -0.05 14.57 -0.83
N TRP A 95 0.88 14.82 0.10
CA TRP A 95 0.77 14.32 1.47
C TRP A 95 -0.45 14.90 2.21
N GLY A 96 -0.76 16.19 2.02
CA GLY A 96 -1.98 16.79 2.55
C GLY A 96 -3.24 16.08 2.04
N CYS A 97 -3.36 15.89 0.73
CA CYS A 97 -4.46 15.17 0.11
C CYS A 97 -4.57 13.72 0.61
N ILE A 98 -3.45 13.02 0.77
CA ILE A 98 -3.44 11.66 1.31
C ILE A 98 -4.02 11.63 2.71
N LEU A 99 -3.66 12.58 3.59
CA LEU A 99 -4.20 12.66 4.95
C LEU A 99 -5.70 12.97 5.00
N LEU A 100 -6.18 13.81 4.08
CA LEU A 100 -7.61 14.12 3.94
C LEU A 100 -8.45 12.93 3.46
N CYS A 101 -7.81 11.95 2.80
CA CYS A 101 -8.47 10.76 2.28
C CYS A 101 -8.48 9.57 3.26
N GLU A 102 -8.32 9.81 4.57
CA GLU A 102 -8.32 8.77 5.62
C GLU A 102 -7.40 7.58 5.30
N PRO A 103 -6.08 7.82 5.16
CA PRO A 103 -5.16 6.82 4.65
C PRO A 103 -5.01 5.66 5.64
N LYS A 104 -4.97 4.43 5.13
CA LYS A 104 -4.79 3.22 5.92
C LYS A 104 -3.45 2.56 5.63
N LEU A 105 -2.82 2.02 6.67
CA LEU A 105 -1.65 1.15 6.51
C LEU A 105 -2.10 -0.20 5.94
N LEU A 106 -1.35 -0.74 4.99
CA LEU A 106 -1.56 -2.08 4.44
C LEU A 106 -0.54 -3.06 5.01
N GLU A 107 -0.97 -4.27 5.35
CA GLU A 107 -0.11 -5.41 5.67
C GLU A 107 -0.12 -6.45 4.53
N PRO A 108 1.00 -7.16 4.29
CA PRO A 108 1.02 -8.22 3.30
C PRO A 108 0.37 -9.49 3.87
N ILE A 109 -0.47 -10.12 3.06
CA ILE A 109 -1.17 -11.37 3.36
C ILE A 109 -0.56 -12.51 2.54
N LEU A 110 -0.31 -13.63 3.20
CA LEU A 110 0.14 -14.87 2.59
C LEU A 110 -1.07 -15.77 2.34
N SER A 111 -1.14 -16.36 1.16
CA SER A 111 -1.87 -17.61 0.94
C SER A 111 -1.10 -18.72 1.64
N PHE A 112 -1.78 -19.49 2.48
CA PHE A 112 -1.26 -20.62 3.22
C PHE A 112 -1.98 -21.88 2.76
N GLU A 113 -1.22 -22.89 2.39
CA GLU A 113 -1.74 -24.22 2.08
C GLU A 113 -1.01 -25.25 2.94
N CYS A 114 -1.77 -26.13 3.59
CA CYS A 114 -1.21 -27.19 4.41
C CYS A 114 -1.92 -28.52 4.18
N LYS A 115 -1.15 -29.53 3.76
CA LYS A 115 -1.58 -30.92 3.63
C LYS A 115 -1.17 -31.69 4.88
N VAL A 116 -2.14 -32.32 5.54
CA VAL A 116 -1.95 -32.99 6.83
C VAL A 116 -2.90 -34.19 6.97
N PRO A 117 -2.56 -35.25 7.74
CA PRO A 117 -3.54 -36.30 8.04
C PRO A 117 -4.76 -35.75 8.78
N SER A 118 -5.92 -36.37 8.58
CA SER A 118 -7.22 -35.95 9.15
C SER A 118 -7.20 -35.71 10.67
N ASP A 119 -6.40 -36.49 11.40
CA ASP A 119 -6.26 -36.41 12.86
C ASP A 119 -5.67 -35.08 13.36
N PHE A 120 -4.96 -34.35 12.50
CA PHE A 120 -4.23 -33.12 12.86
C PHE A 120 -4.87 -31.84 12.29
N VAL A 121 -5.99 -31.95 11.57
CA VAL A 121 -6.64 -30.80 10.92
C VAL A 121 -7.07 -29.75 11.93
N SER A 122 -7.64 -30.18 13.06
CA SER A 122 -8.11 -29.26 14.11
C SER A 122 -6.98 -28.40 14.69
N GLN A 123 -5.77 -28.94 14.79
CA GLN A 123 -4.57 -28.28 15.26
C GLN A 123 -4.09 -27.25 14.24
N VAL A 124 -4.11 -27.58 12.94
CA VAL A 124 -3.77 -26.62 11.88
C VAL A 124 -4.76 -25.45 11.86
N ILE A 125 -6.06 -25.72 11.99
CA ILE A 125 -7.09 -24.66 12.06
C ILE A 125 -6.86 -23.76 13.28
N ALA A 126 -6.56 -24.34 14.44
CA ALA A 126 -6.29 -23.57 15.65
C ALA A 126 -5.07 -22.64 15.50
N ILE A 127 -3.99 -23.12 14.86
CA ILE A 127 -2.80 -22.31 14.57
C ILE A 127 -3.13 -21.15 13.64
N VAL A 128 -3.89 -21.41 12.57
CA VAL A 128 -4.33 -20.38 11.63
C VAL A 128 -5.15 -19.32 12.34
N GLN A 129 -6.16 -19.71 13.14
CA GLN A 129 -7.03 -18.78 13.85
C GLN A 129 -6.26 -17.94 14.89
N LYS A 130 -5.32 -18.54 15.62
CA LYS A 130 -4.46 -17.85 16.58
C LYS A 130 -3.62 -16.74 15.92
N ARG A 131 -3.31 -16.88 14.63
CA ARG A 131 -2.46 -15.99 13.83
C ARG A 131 -3.26 -15.01 12.97
N ARG A 132 -4.46 -14.62 13.41
CA ARG A 132 -5.43 -13.80 12.66
C ARG A 132 -5.73 -14.35 11.25
N GLY A 133 -5.54 -15.64 11.06
CA GLY A 133 -5.71 -16.28 9.78
C GLY A 133 -7.17 -16.52 9.44
N LYS A 134 -7.50 -16.36 8.16
CA LYS A 134 -8.83 -16.64 7.62
C LYS A 134 -8.80 -17.96 6.87
N LEU A 135 -9.58 -18.94 7.33
CA LEU A 135 -9.80 -20.17 6.59
C LEU A 135 -10.59 -19.88 5.31
N LEU A 136 -10.12 -20.40 4.17
CA LEU A 136 -10.77 -20.22 2.87
C LEU A 136 -11.51 -21.50 2.46
N ASP A 137 -10.80 -22.63 2.49
CA ASP A 137 -11.32 -23.89 1.98
C ASP A 137 -10.62 -25.09 2.63
N MET A 138 -11.28 -26.24 2.59
CA MET A 138 -10.74 -27.52 3.05
C MET A 138 -11.11 -28.62 2.06
N VAL A 139 -10.09 -29.27 1.51
CA VAL A 139 -10.26 -30.32 0.49
C VAL A 139 -9.75 -31.64 1.06
N SER A 140 -10.56 -32.69 0.96
CA SER A 140 -10.16 -34.05 1.31
C SER A 140 -9.51 -34.74 0.11
N GLU A 141 -8.33 -35.33 0.32
CA GLU A 141 -7.60 -36.14 -0.65
C GLU A 141 -7.16 -37.45 0.01
N GLU A 142 -7.86 -38.54 -0.29
CA GLU A 142 -7.63 -39.86 0.30
C GLU A 142 -7.63 -39.79 1.85
N ASP A 143 -6.53 -40.15 2.51
CA ASP A 143 -6.37 -40.10 3.97
C ASP A 143 -5.84 -38.75 4.48
N MET A 144 -5.72 -37.76 3.60
CA MET A 144 -5.16 -36.44 3.89
C MET A 144 -6.22 -35.34 3.71
N MET A 145 -5.97 -34.22 4.38
CA MET A 145 -6.75 -33.00 4.28
C MET A 145 -5.83 -31.84 3.90
N ILE A 146 -6.27 -31.05 2.92
CA ILE A 146 -5.62 -29.82 2.48
C ILE A 146 -6.40 -28.64 3.04
N VAL A 147 -5.77 -27.90 3.94
CA VAL A 147 -6.30 -26.68 4.56
C VAL A 147 -5.75 -25.48 3.79
N LYS A 148 -6.64 -24.68 3.20
CA LYS A 148 -6.30 -23.42 2.53
C LYS A 148 -6.76 -22.25 3.38
N ALA A 149 -5.84 -21.33 3.67
CA ALA A 149 -6.11 -20.16 4.49
C ALA A 149 -5.30 -18.96 4.03
N GLU A 150 -5.58 -17.82 4.64
CA GLU A 150 -4.79 -16.61 4.50
C GLU A 150 -4.27 -16.16 5.85
N ILE A 151 -3.01 -15.77 5.94
CA ILE A 151 -2.39 -15.30 7.18
C ILE A 151 -1.60 -14.01 6.93
N PRO A 152 -1.65 -13.01 7.82
CA PRO A 152 -0.76 -11.86 7.71
C PRO A 152 0.71 -12.26 7.90
N VAL A 153 1.63 -11.67 7.14
CA VAL A 153 3.09 -11.96 7.26
C VAL A 153 3.61 -11.66 8.67
N ALA A 154 3.09 -10.60 9.32
CA ALA A 154 3.46 -10.27 10.69
C ALA A 154 3.18 -11.42 11.68
N GLU A 155 2.20 -12.28 11.36
CA GLU A 155 1.80 -13.42 12.16
C GLU A 155 2.44 -14.73 11.70
N SER A 156 3.32 -14.73 10.68
CA SER A 156 3.95 -15.97 10.18
C SER A 156 5.21 -16.38 10.93
N PHE A 157 5.75 -15.52 11.80
CA PHE A 157 6.96 -15.84 12.57
C PHE A 157 6.71 -17.00 13.54
N GLY A 158 7.58 -18.02 13.48
CA GLY A 158 7.44 -19.25 14.29
C GLY A 158 6.40 -20.26 13.76
N LEU A 159 5.76 -19.99 12.62
CA LEU A 159 4.75 -20.89 12.03
C LEU A 159 5.31 -22.29 11.76
N ALA A 160 6.53 -22.38 11.24
CA ALA A 160 7.19 -23.64 10.90
C ALA A 160 7.36 -24.57 12.13
N GLU A 161 7.79 -24.00 13.25
CA GLU A 161 8.04 -24.73 14.49
C GLU A 161 6.72 -25.19 15.14
N GLU A 162 5.72 -24.31 15.20
CA GLU A 162 4.41 -24.61 15.76
C GLU A 162 3.65 -25.66 14.95
N LEU A 163 3.73 -25.60 13.62
CA LEU A 163 3.16 -26.65 12.74
C LEU A 163 3.88 -27.97 12.95
N ARG A 164 5.21 -27.97 13.02
CA ARG A 164 5.99 -29.20 13.20
C ARG A 164 5.67 -29.87 14.53
N SER A 165 5.60 -29.12 15.63
CA SER A 165 5.31 -29.67 16.95
C SER A 165 3.87 -30.18 17.06
N SER A 166 2.90 -29.40 16.57
CA SER A 166 1.47 -29.73 16.70
C SER A 166 1.00 -30.86 15.79
N THR A 167 1.75 -31.14 14.70
CA THR A 167 1.43 -32.20 13.73
C THR A 167 2.42 -33.35 13.75
N GLN A 168 3.31 -33.41 14.77
CA GLN A 168 4.37 -34.41 14.88
C GLN A 168 5.25 -34.52 13.61
N GLY A 169 5.45 -33.39 12.94
CA GLY A 169 6.21 -33.30 11.68
C GLY A 169 5.51 -33.89 10.45
N ARG A 170 4.20 -34.14 10.52
CA ARG A 170 3.41 -34.74 9.43
C ARG A 170 2.72 -33.71 8.52
N ALA A 171 2.74 -32.43 8.88
CA ALA A 171 2.25 -31.36 8.01
C ALA A 171 3.27 -31.03 6.90
N PHE A 172 2.79 -31.03 5.67
CA PHE A 172 3.46 -30.38 4.54
C PHE A 172 2.76 -29.06 4.27
N TRP A 173 3.49 -27.95 4.18
CA TRP A 173 2.88 -26.64 4.02
C TRP A 173 3.71 -25.73 3.14
N ALA A 174 3.05 -24.78 2.51
CA ALA A 174 3.65 -23.76 1.68
C ALA A 174 2.93 -22.42 1.89
N THR A 175 3.67 -21.33 1.70
CA THR A 175 3.10 -19.98 1.67
C THR A 175 3.50 -19.27 0.38
N GLN A 176 2.60 -18.42 -0.10
CA GLN A 176 2.85 -17.52 -1.23
C GLN A 176 2.24 -16.17 -0.92
N PHE A 177 2.86 -15.07 -1.38
CA PHE A 177 2.22 -13.77 -1.32
C PHE A 177 0.86 -13.80 -2.04
N SER A 178 -0.19 -13.38 -1.34
CA SER A 178 -1.55 -13.27 -1.88
C SER A 178 -1.84 -11.83 -2.31
N ARG A 179 -1.85 -10.89 -1.35
CA ARG A 179 -2.16 -9.47 -1.62
C ARG A 179 -1.73 -8.58 -0.45
N TRP A 180 -1.88 -7.28 -0.66
CA TRP A 180 -1.91 -6.28 0.40
C TRP A 180 -3.34 -6.11 0.92
N ALA A 181 -3.52 -6.04 2.24
CA ALA A 181 -4.81 -5.80 2.88
C ALA A 181 -4.69 -4.72 3.96
N PRO A 182 -5.75 -3.95 4.25
CA PRO A 182 -5.71 -2.98 5.34
C PRO A 182 -5.43 -3.65 6.68
N VAL A 183 -4.50 -3.07 7.45
CA VAL A 183 -4.32 -3.44 8.87
C VAL A 183 -5.63 -3.16 9.60
N PRO A 184 -6.10 -4.04 10.51
CA PRO A 184 -7.31 -3.81 11.29
C PRO A 184 -7.31 -2.47 12.00
N ASP A 185 -8.44 -1.76 11.99
CA ASP A 185 -8.56 -0.40 12.54
C ASP A 185 -8.17 -0.33 14.03
N SER A 186 -8.41 -1.41 14.79
CA SER A 186 -8.00 -1.52 16.20
C SER A 186 -6.48 -1.55 16.41
N MET A 187 -5.70 -1.90 15.39
CA MET A 187 -4.24 -2.02 15.46
C MET A 187 -3.50 -0.94 14.65
N GLN A 188 -4.19 -0.24 13.73
CA GLN A 188 -3.60 0.76 12.83
C GLN A 188 -2.69 1.75 13.57
N MET A 189 -3.22 2.44 14.59
CA MET A 189 -2.48 3.49 15.29
C MET A 189 -1.26 2.98 16.05
N ASP A 190 -1.35 1.79 16.64
CA ASP A 190 -0.23 1.19 17.37
C ASP A 190 0.88 0.74 16.42
N VAL A 191 0.52 0.13 15.28
CA VAL A 191 1.50 -0.27 14.25
C VAL A 191 2.16 0.97 13.64
N ILE A 192 1.38 2.02 13.34
CA ILE A 192 1.91 3.30 12.86
C ILE A 192 2.91 3.88 13.87
N ARG A 193 2.56 3.92 15.15
CA ARG A 193 3.44 4.41 16.23
C ARG A 193 4.76 3.64 16.24
N GLN A 194 4.71 2.31 16.25
CA GLN A 194 5.91 1.45 16.27
C GLN A 194 6.82 1.67 15.06
N ILE A 195 6.25 1.78 13.85
CA ILE A 195 7.04 2.04 12.63
C ILE A 195 7.72 3.41 12.71
N ARG A 196 7.00 4.43 13.20
CA ARG A 196 7.52 5.79 13.32
C ARG A 196 8.64 5.87 14.36
N GLU A 197 8.46 5.26 15.53
CA GLU A 197 9.49 5.15 16.57
C GLU A 197 10.75 4.45 16.04
N ARG A 198 10.58 3.29 15.37
CA ARG A 198 11.70 2.55 14.75
C ARG A 198 12.48 3.40 13.73
N LYS A 199 11.81 4.30 13.02
CA LYS A 199 12.41 5.21 12.03
C LYS A 199 12.90 6.53 12.62
N GLY A 200 12.79 6.73 13.94
CA GLY A 200 13.19 7.98 14.61
C GLY A 200 12.30 9.19 14.28
N LEU A 201 11.03 8.94 13.91
CA LEU A 201 10.03 9.97 13.63
C LEU A 201 9.22 10.29 14.89
N SER A 202 8.47 11.41 14.87
CA SER A 202 7.46 11.68 15.91
C SER A 202 6.45 10.54 16.01
N THR A 203 5.99 10.18 17.20
CA THR A 203 5.10 9.02 17.41
C THR A 203 3.74 9.18 16.73
N THR A 204 3.25 10.41 16.60
CA THR A 204 2.00 10.75 15.91
C THR A 204 2.29 11.18 14.46
N PRO A 205 1.51 10.70 13.49
CA PRO A 205 1.53 11.25 12.14
C PRO A 205 1.25 12.75 12.11
N PRO A 206 1.81 13.49 11.14
CA PRO A 206 1.41 14.87 10.87
C PRO A 206 -0.08 14.95 10.56
N LYS A 207 -0.71 16.08 10.89
CA LYS A 207 -2.08 16.36 10.48
C LYS A 207 -2.14 17.02 9.11
N ALA A 208 -3.30 16.96 8.45
CA ALA A 208 -3.46 17.50 7.10
C ALA A 208 -3.22 19.02 7.07
N GLU A 209 -3.64 19.72 8.13
CA GLU A 209 -3.51 21.18 8.30
C GLU A 209 -2.05 21.66 8.35
N GLU A 210 -1.08 20.75 8.53
CA GLU A 210 0.35 21.11 8.45
C GLU A 210 0.87 21.26 7.00
N PHE A 211 0.04 20.91 6.01
CA PHE A 211 0.39 20.90 4.59
C PHE A 211 -0.30 21.96 3.74
N TYR A 212 -1.32 22.62 4.29
CA TYR A 212 -2.03 23.70 3.61
C TYR A 212 -2.36 24.82 4.59
N ASP A 213 -2.40 26.05 4.10
CA ASP A 213 -2.82 27.19 4.90
C ASP A 213 -4.35 27.19 5.01
N VAL A 214 -4.86 27.39 6.22
CA VAL A 214 -6.28 27.60 6.48
C VAL A 214 -6.53 29.10 6.36
N GLU A 215 -7.12 29.54 5.24
CA GLU A 215 -7.65 30.90 5.11
C GLU A 215 -8.89 31.12 5.99
#